data_AF-A0A6J4NMH3-F1
#
_entry.id   AF-A0A6J4NMH3-F1
#
_cell.length_a   1.000
_cell.length_b   1.000
_cell.length_c   1.000
_cell.angle_alpha   90.00
_cell.angle_beta   90.00
_cell.angle_gamma   90.00
#
_symmetry.space_group_name_H-M   'P 1'
#
loop_
_entity.id
_entity.type
_entity.pdbx_description
1 polymer ?
#
loop_
_entity_poly.entity_id
_entity_poly.type
_entity_poly.pdbx_seq_one_letter_code
_entity_poly.pdbx_strand_id
1 'polypeptide(L)'
;MQVDDLLLSERGPEHGSVLVERADVRGTLQRGTLALRLKDGRLSPEYLMEYLNSATARTLVAATTVSLMQGVMTRIAVERLREIPVPLVSISTFEDLDSVETELRAKADELSTLRRSLFEARDARAFREQLGELTRLGSMLSTSIESSGQLQFQISNAYPYPIAYGYRLLNSYAGPWERYLEQLRVAENMLAFLASLSLSILQKEDLAAAGIDIGKLWEGGVAFGSWKRVIEKCAGVFESYRNHPLASALAGLDIASGKRGFGADVNALISARNNLGHGREAFAEVAIRRASNEAQERLHRCMEALAFLIAFPIYQVQDMDLNDDGIRLDLKCLLYRGDHPGLEQRIVVSPRAEKKNRLFIDLGGATGLRQQRPK
;
A
#
# COMPACT_ATOMS: atom_id res chain seq x y z
N MET A 1 -9.49 35.95 8.66
CA MET A 1 -8.60 34.82 8.31
C MET A 1 -8.37 34.02 9.58
N GLN A 2 -8.42 32.71 9.50
CA GLN A 2 -8.20 31.76 10.59
C GLN A 2 -7.05 30.82 10.20
N VAL A 3 -6.47 30.15 11.19
CA VAL A 3 -5.58 29.01 10.94
C VAL A 3 -6.36 27.99 10.11
N ASP A 4 -5.66 27.32 9.19
CA ASP A 4 -6.20 26.33 8.24
C ASP A 4 -7.08 26.90 7.11
N ASP A 5 -7.22 28.24 7.02
CA ASP A 5 -7.76 28.86 5.81
C ASP A 5 -6.76 28.72 4.66
N LEU A 6 -7.27 28.31 3.49
CA LEU A 6 -6.51 28.31 2.24
C LEU A 6 -6.79 29.58 1.46
N LEU A 7 -5.73 30.26 1.03
CA LEU A 7 -5.79 31.48 0.26
C LEU A 7 -5.54 31.17 -1.21
N LEU A 8 -6.48 31.50 -2.08
CA LEU A 8 -6.37 31.34 -3.52
C LEU A 8 -6.39 32.71 -4.20
N SER A 9 -5.41 32.98 -5.07
CA SER A 9 -5.41 34.22 -5.84
C SER A 9 -6.56 34.23 -6.85
N GLU A 10 -7.48 35.18 -6.73
CA GLU A 10 -8.64 35.33 -7.62
C GLU A 10 -8.25 35.92 -8.98
N ARG A 11 -7.10 36.59 -9.06
CA ARG A 11 -6.62 37.34 -10.23
C ARG A 11 -5.21 36.93 -10.62
N GLY A 12 -4.92 36.98 -11.92
CA GLY A 12 -3.59 36.73 -12.47
C GLY A 12 -3.49 35.40 -13.21
N PRO A 13 -2.38 35.18 -13.93
CA PRO A 13 -2.17 33.98 -14.75
C PRO A 13 -1.86 32.74 -13.92
N GLU A 14 -1.40 32.91 -12.67
CA GLU A 14 -1.04 31.81 -11.78
C GLU A 14 -1.93 31.86 -10.53
N HIS A 15 -2.96 31.01 -10.51
CA HIS A 15 -3.86 30.84 -9.37
C HIS A 15 -3.23 29.92 -8.30
N GLY A 16 -2.13 30.37 -7.70
CA GLY A 16 -1.48 29.65 -6.61
C GLY A 16 -2.32 29.66 -5.32
N SER A 17 -2.22 28.59 -4.54
CA SER A 17 -2.85 28.47 -3.23
C SER A 17 -1.81 28.39 -2.10
N VAL A 18 -2.11 29.01 -0.96
CA VAL A 18 -1.24 29.07 0.22
C VAL A 18 -2.05 28.79 1.48
N LEU A 19 -1.48 28.03 2.41
CA LEU A 19 -2.09 27.71 3.71
C LEU A 19 -1.74 28.78 4.76
N VAL A 20 -2.69 29.09 5.64
CA VAL A 20 -2.46 29.97 6.80
C VAL A 20 -2.04 29.14 8.02
N GLU A 21 -0.73 29.08 8.28
CA GLU A 21 -0.14 28.21 9.32
C GLU A 21 -0.14 28.79 10.75
N ARG A 22 -0.32 30.11 10.93
CA ARG A 22 -0.18 30.75 12.26
C ARG A 22 -1.38 31.62 12.63
N ALA A 23 -1.86 31.45 13.87
CA ALA A 23 -2.96 32.21 14.47
C ALA A 23 -2.67 33.71 14.62
N ASP A 24 -1.38 34.07 14.64
CA ASP A 24 -0.92 35.45 14.85
C ASP A 24 -1.08 36.33 13.60
N VAL A 25 -1.48 35.77 12.46
CA VAL A 25 -1.80 36.53 11.26
C VAL A 25 -3.21 37.12 11.39
N ARG A 26 -3.37 38.14 12.25
CA ARG A 26 -4.52 39.07 12.20
C ARG A 26 -4.41 39.96 10.96
N GLY A 27 -4.56 39.35 9.79
CA GLY A 27 -4.51 40.02 8.48
C GLY A 27 -5.91 40.25 7.91
N THR A 28 -6.12 41.40 7.29
CA THR A 28 -7.24 41.64 6.38
C THR A 28 -6.94 41.01 5.03
N LEU A 29 -7.89 40.24 4.49
CA LEU A 29 -7.79 39.70 3.13
C LEU A 29 -7.78 40.86 2.12
N GLN A 30 -6.78 40.88 1.25
CA GLN A 30 -6.73 41.83 0.15
C GLN A 30 -7.87 41.56 -0.84
N ARG A 31 -8.39 42.62 -1.48
CA ARG A 31 -9.34 42.46 -2.60
C ARG A 31 -8.67 41.67 -3.72
N GLY A 32 -9.28 40.55 -4.13
CA GLY A 32 -8.72 39.65 -5.14
C GLY A 32 -8.15 38.34 -4.59
N THR A 33 -8.42 38.01 -3.32
CA THR A 33 -8.06 36.72 -2.71
C THR A 33 -9.32 36.01 -2.24
N LEU A 34 -9.47 34.74 -2.60
CA LEU A 34 -10.52 33.86 -2.11
C LEU A 34 -9.99 33.10 -0.90
N ALA A 35 -10.80 33.01 0.16
CA ALA A 35 -10.53 32.14 1.29
C ALA A 35 -11.37 30.87 1.17
N LEU A 36 -10.71 29.72 1.07
CA LEU A 36 -11.32 28.40 1.07
C LEU A 36 -11.19 27.83 2.48
N ARG A 37 -12.32 27.35 3.01
CA ARG A 37 -12.38 26.73 4.34
C ARG A 37 -13.01 25.36 4.24
N LEU A 38 -12.30 24.37 4.77
CA LEU A 38 -12.82 23.02 4.91
C LEU A 38 -13.97 23.03 5.93
N LYS A 39 -15.12 22.47 5.53
CA LYS A 39 -16.30 22.39 6.39
C LYS A 39 -16.32 21.14 7.27
N ASP A 40 -15.54 20.14 6.90
CA ASP A 40 -15.42 18.87 7.59
C ASP A 40 -13.98 18.37 7.53
N GLY A 41 -13.63 17.48 8.45
CA GLY A 41 -12.29 16.90 8.57
C GLY A 41 -12.10 15.67 7.68
N ARG A 42 -12.72 15.61 6.50
CA ARG A 42 -12.48 14.49 5.56
C ARG A 42 -11.19 14.66 4.74
N LEU A 43 -10.68 15.88 4.69
CA LEU A 43 -9.45 16.27 4.00
C LEU A 43 -8.61 17.11 4.95
N SER A 44 -7.29 17.04 4.81
CA SER A 44 -6.40 17.98 5.47
C SER A 44 -6.28 19.27 4.64
N PRO A 45 -6.12 20.44 5.27
CA PRO A 45 -5.82 21.70 4.58
C PRO A 45 -4.59 21.59 3.67
N GLU A 46 -3.55 20.89 4.12
CA GLU A 46 -2.29 20.65 3.42
C GLU A 46 -2.52 19.88 2.12
N TYR A 47 -3.31 18.80 2.18
CA TYR A 47 -3.67 18.02 0.99
C TYR A 47 -4.40 18.88 -0.05
N LEU A 48 -5.35 19.70 0.39
CA LEU A 48 -6.10 20.55 -0.53
C LEU A 48 -5.19 21.65 -1.14
N MET A 49 -4.25 22.19 -0.36
CA MET A 49 -3.24 23.12 -0.86
C MET A 49 -2.40 22.48 -1.98
N GLU A 50 -1.86 21.29 -1.73
CA GLU A 50 -1.05 20.59 -2.71
C GLU A 50 -1.84 20.25 -3.97
N TYR A 51 -3.07 19.75 -3.80
CA TYR A 51 -3.96 19.46 -4.93
C TYR A 51 -4.17 20.72 -5.77
N LEU A 52 -4.57 21.84 -5.17
CA LEU A 52 -4.81 23.10 -5.88
C LEU A 52 -3.55 23.65 -6.58
N ASN A 53 -2.37 23.36 -6.03
CA ASN A 53 -1.09 23.72 -6.63
C ASN A 53 -0.61 22.73 -7.70
N SER A 54 -1.29 21.59 -7.91
CA SER A 54 -0.98 20.63 -8.96
C SER A 54 -1.30 21.18 -10.36
N ALA A 55 -0.60 20.72 -11.40
CA ALA A 55 -0.84 21.16 -12.78
C ALA A 55 -2.28 20.88 -13.24
N THR A 56 -2.85 19.74 -12.83
CA THR A 56 -4.23 19.35 -13.13
C THR A 56 -5.23 20.31 -12.49
N ALA A 57 -5.12 20.58 -11.19
CA ALA A 57 -6.04 21.49 -10.53
C ALA A 57 -5.88 22.92 -11.03
N ARG A 58 -4.66 23.39 -11.31
CA ARG A 58 -4.45 24.71 -11.92
C ARG A 58 -5.16 24.82 -13.28
N THR A 59 -5.15 23.76 -14.08
CA THR A 59 -5.88 23.71 -15.35
C THR A 59 -7.39 23.77 -15.14
N LEU A 60 -7.91 23.02 -14.17
CA LEU A 60 -9.34 23.05 -13.81
C LEU A 60 -9.76 24.42 -13.27
N VAL A 61 -8.97 25.02 -12.39
CA VAL A 61 -9.18 26.37 -11.84
C VAL A 61 -9.14 27.41 -12.96
N ALA A 62 -8.17 27.34 -13.88
CA ALA A 62 -8.10 28.23 -15.02
C ALA A 62 -9.36 28.14 -15.90
N ALA A 63 -9.94 26.95 -16.09
CA ALA A 63 -11.20 26.76 -16.82
C ALA A 63 -12.42 27.38 -16.12
N THR A 64 -12.34 27.65 -14.81
CA THR A 64 -13.38 28.37 -14.06
C THR A 64 -13.26 29.90 -14.16
N THR A 65 -12.23 30.41 -14.83
CA THR A 65 -12.02 31.86 -14.96
C THR A 65 -12.95 32.49 -16.00
N VAL A 66 -13.30 33.75 -15.75
CA VAL A 66 -14.06 34.61 -16.65
C VAL A 66 -13.17 35.78 -17.04
N SER A 67 -13.12 36.06 -18.34
CA SER A 67 -12.40 37.22 -18.87
C SER A 67 -13.15 38.51 -18.55
N LEU A 68 -12.46 39.43 -17.89
CA LEU A 68 -12.86 40.80 -17.66
C LEU A 68 -12.05 41.72 -18.59
N MET A 69 -12.66 42.82 -19.01
CA MET A 69 -12.04 43.84 -19.87
C MET A 69 -11.34 43.26 -21.12
N GLN A 70 -12.11 42.61 -22.01
CA GLN A 70 -11.63 42.08 -23.30
C GLN A 70 -10.40 41.14 -23.20
N GLY A 71 -10.28 40.39 -22.09
CA GLY A 71 -9.21 39.38 -21.92
C GLY A 71 -7.94 39.88 -21.24
N VAL A 72 -7.90 41.14 -20.80
CA VAL A 72 -6.74 41.71 -20.08
C VAL A 72 -6.67 41.23 -18.63
N MET A 73 -7.80 40.83 -18.03
CA MET A 73 -7.84 40.25 -16.69
C MET A 73 -8.72 39.01 -16.64
N THR A 74 -8.25 37.94 -16.02
CA THR A 74 -9.04 36.76 -15.67
C THR A 74 -9.40 36.79 -14.19
N ARG A 75 -10.64 36.40 -13.88
CA ARG A 75 -11.14 36.28 -12.51
C ARG A 75 -11.80 34.92 -12.32
N ILE A 76 -11.52 34.24 -11.22
CA ILE A 76 -12.20 32.97 -10.89
C ILE A 76 -13.70 33.22 -10.64
N ALA A 77 -14.58 32.46 -11.33
CA ALA A 77 -15.99 32.42 -10.98
C ALA A 77 -16.21 31.47 -9.79
N VAL A 78 -16.59 32.03 -8.64
CA VAL A 78 -16.74 31.28 -7.38
C VAL A 78 -17.76 30.15 -7.50
N GLU A 79 -18.80 30.34 -8.31
CA GLU A 79 -19.84 29.35 -8.56
C GLU A 79 -19.27 28.10 -9.26
N ARG A 80 -18.38 28.30 -10.24
CA ARG A 80 -17.72 27.22 -10.99
C ARG A 80 -16.59 26.57 -10.19
N LEU A 81 -15.93 27.33 -9.31
CA LEU A 81 -14.91 26.78 -8.40
C LEU A 81 -15.48 25.65 -7.52
N ARG A 82 -16.77 25.73 -7.16
CA ARG A 82 -17.47 24.69 -6.39
C ARG A 82 -17.66 23.37 -7.15
N GLU A 83 -17.54 23.40 -8.48
CA GLU A 83 -17.73 22.24 -9.35
C GLU A 83 -16.42 21.49 -9.60
N ILE A 84 -15.28 22.03 -9.16
CA ILE A 84 -13.99 21.36 -9.34
C ILE A 84 -13.98 20.06 -8.52
N PRO A 85 -13.77 18.89 -9.17
CA PRO A 85 -13.67 17.64 -8.45
C PRO A 85 -12.38 17.67 -7.61
N VAL A 86 -12.50 17.34 -6.33
CA VAL A 86 -11.35 17.13 -5.44
C VAL A 86 -11.29 15.62 -5.14
N PRO A 87 -10.20 14.93 -5.53
CA PRO A 87 -10.04 13.53 -5.18
C PRO A 87 -9.97 13.39 -3.65
N LEU A 88 -10.74 12.47 -3.09
CA LEU A 88 -10.74 12.21 -1.66
C LEU A 88 -9.71 11.11 -1.35
N VAL A 89 -8.71 11.46 -0.57
CA VAL A 89 -7.71 10.53 -0.02
C VAL A 89 -7.85 10.55 1.50
N SER A 90 -7.61 9.42 2.17
CA SER A 90 -7.64 9.40 3.63
C SER A 90 -6.50 10.27 4.17
N ILE A 91 -6.77 11.08 5.20
CA ILE A 91 -5.79 12.00 5.80
C ILE A 91 -4.52 11.25 6.20
N SER A 92 -4.67 10.09 6.85
CA SER A 92 -3.55 9.24 7.27
C SER A 92 -2.67 8.82 6.10
N THR A 93 -3.24 8.49 4.93
CA THR A 93 -2.44 8.10 3.75
C THR A 93 -1.57 9.24 3.25
N PHE A 94 -2.05 10.48 3.34
CA PHE A 94 -1.30 11.65 2.88
C PHE A 94 -0.21 12.04 3.91
N GLU A 95 -0.54 12.01 5.20
CA GLU A 95 0.45 12.21 6.28
C GLU A 95 1.57 11.17 6.23
N ASP A 96 1.24 9.90 5.92
CA ASP A 96 2.24 8.84 5.74
C ASP A 96 3.20 9.14 4.58
N LEU A 97 2.69 9.71 3.46
CA LEU A 97 3.53 10.08 2.31
C LEU A 97 4.45 11.25 2.63
N ASP A 98 3.95 12.29 3.30
CA ASP A 98 4.74 13.44 3.72
C ASP A 98 5.83 13.05 4.72
N SER A 99 5.51 12.13 5.64
CA SER A 99 6.47 11.54 6.56
C SER A 99 7.60 10.79 5.84
N VAL A 100 7.26 9.96 4.86
CA VAL A 100 8.26 9.23 4.03
C VAL A 100 9.12 10.20 3.23
N GLU A 101 8.52 11.23 2.63
CA GLU A 101 9.28 12.23 1.88
C GLU A 101 10.22 13.02 2.80
N THR A 102 9.75 13.42 3.97
CA THR A 102 10.54 14.12 4.99
C THR A 102 11.70 13.26 5.47
N GLU A 103 11.48 11.96 5.71
CA GLU A 103 12.54 11.04 6.11
C GLU A 103 13.60 10.86 5.01
N LEU A 104 13.19 10.73 3.75
CA LEU A 104 14.11 10.63 2.62
C LEU A 104 14.94 11.91 2.44
N ARG A 105 14.31 13.09 2.58
CA ARG A 105 15.00 14.38 2.55
C ARG A 105 16.00 14.51 3.70
N ALA A 106 15.61 14.12 4.91
CA ALA A 106 16.49 14.13 6.08
C ALA A 106 17.72 13.25 5.86
N LYS A 107 17.56 12.07 5.25
CA LYS A 107 18.69 11.18 4.88
C LYS A 107 19.60 11.79 3.81
N ALA A 108 19.03 12.47 2.82
CA ALA A 108 19.82 13.19 1.82
C ALA A 108 20.61 14.36 2.45
N ASP A 109 20.00 15.09 3.37
CA ASP A 109 20.62 16.19 4.11
C ASP A 109 21.73 15.71 5.05
N GLU A 110 21.56 14.55 5.69
CA GLU A 110 22.59 13.88 6.50
C GLU A 110 23.84 13.59 5.66
N LEU A 111 23.68 12.99 4.48
CA LEU A 111 24.79 12.74 3.54
C LEU A 111 25.43 14.04 3.03
N SER A 112 24.61 15.06 2.74
CA SER A 112 25.10 16.38 2.31
C SER A 112 25.94 17.05 3.40
N THR A 113 25.51 16.94 4.66
CA THR A 113 26.21 17.47 5.84
C THR A 113 27.52 16.74 6.06
N LEU A 114 27.51 15.40 6.04
CA LEU A 114 28.73 14.59 6.14
C LEU A 114 29.74 14.98 5.06
N ARG A 115 29.29 15.10 3.80
CA ARG A 115 30.13 15.52 2.68
C ARG A 115 30.75 16.90 2.88
N ARG A 116 30.00 17.87 3.42
CA ARG A 116 30.53 19.22 3.74
C ARG A 116 31.56 19.17 4.86
N SER A 117 31.31 18.36 5.89
CA SER A 117 32.21 18.21 7.04
C SER A 117 33.51 17.44 6.76
N LEU A 118 33.61 16.74 5.62
CA LEU A 118 34.82 16.01 5.22
C LEU A 118 36.07 16.89 5.25
N PHE A 119 35.96 18.14 4.80
CA PHE A 119 37.09 19.06 4.70
C PHE A 119 37.40 19.78 6.03
N GLU A 120 36.61 19.55 7.07
CA GLU A 120 36.84 20.06 8.43
C GLU A 120 37.70 19.09 9.28
N ALA A 121 38.06 17.93 8.72
CA ALA A 121 38.89 16.95 9.38
C ALA A 121 40.27 17.53 9.77
N ARG A 122 40.65 17.34 11.05
CA ARG A 122 41.90 17.89 11.62
C ARG A 122 43.16 17.16 11.14
N ASP A 123 43.01 15.93 10.66
CA ASP A 123 44.11 15.10 10.18
C ASP A 123 43.65 14.10 9.10
N ALA A 124 44.64 13.49 8.43
CA ALA A 124 44.42 12.55 7.33
C ALA A 124 43.79 11.21 7.76
N ARG A 125 43.77 10.88 9.05
CA ARG A 125 43.09 9.69 9.56
C ARG A 125 41.59 9.98 9.71
N ALA A 126 41.23 11.07 10.39
CA ALA A 126 39.86 11.52 10.54
C ALA A 126 39.17 11.73 9.18
N PHE A 127 39.89 12.31 8.20
CA PHE A 127 39.40 12.47 6.84
C PHE A 127 39.03 11.11 6.19
N ARG A 128 39.91 10.10 6.33
CA ARG A 128 39.68 8.77 5.75
C ARG A 128 38.54 8.01 6.43
N GLU A 129 38.40 8.14 7.74
CA GLU A 129 37.29 7.55 8.49
C GLU A 129 35.95 8.17 8.07
N GLN A 130 35.87 9.50 7.98
CA GLN A 130 34.66 10.19 7.51
C GLN A 130 34.34 9.88 6.03
N LEU A 131 35.36 9.80 5.17
CA LEU A 131 35.18 9.41 3.77
C LEU A 131 34.65 7.97 3.66
N GLY A 132 35.21 7.05 4.44
CA GLY A 132 34.75 5.66 4.49
C GLY A 132 33.29 5.56 4.94
N GLU A 133 32.91 6.34 5.97
CA GLU A 133 31.52 6.37 6.45
C GLU A 133 30.57 6.97 5.41
N LEU A 134 30.94 8.07 4.75
CA LEU A 134 30.15 8.66 3.68
C LEU A 134 29.95 7.68 2.52
N THR A 135 31.02 6.99 2.08
CA THR A 135 30.93 5.99 1.03
C THR A 135 30.02 4.83 1.46
N ARG A 136 30.18 4.32 2.68
CA ARG A 136 29.35 3.22 3.20
C ARG A 136 27.86 3.60 3.24
N LEU A 137 27.52 4.74 3.85
CA LEU A 137 26.14 5.20 3.97
C LEU A 137 25.53 5.53 2.59
N GLY A 138 26.28 6.22 1.74
CA GLY A 138 25.85 6.55 0.38
C GLY A 138 25.59 5.30 -0.47
N SER A 139 26.48 4.32 -0.44
CA SER A 139 26.29 3.05 -1.14
C SER A 139 25.10 2.27 -0.58
N MET A 140 24.93 2.18 0.75
CA MET A 140 23.78 1.51 1.36
C MET A 140 22.45 2.15 0.94
N LEU A 141 22.37 3.48 0.96
CA LEU A 141 21.16 4.20 0.55
C LEU A 141 20.87 4.00 -0.95
N SER A 142 21.88 4.15 -1.81
CA SER A 142 21.73 3.96 -3.27
C SER A 142 21.25 2.55 -3.58
N THR A 143 21.91 1.53 -3.01
CA THR A 143 21.53 0.13 -3.20
C THR A 143 20.13 -0.14 -2.68
N SER A 144 19.72 0.43 -1.54
CA SER A 144 18.37 0.27 -1.01
C SER A 144 17.31 0.88 -1.93
N ILE A 145 17.56 2.07 -2.49
CA ILE A 145 16.64 2.75 -3.40
C ILE A 145 16.56 1.97 -4.73
N GLU A 146 17.69 1.62 -5.32
CA GLU A 146 17.74 0.82 -6.56
C GLU A 146 17.06 -0.54 -6.39
N SER A 147 17.28 -1.19 -5.25
CA SER A 147 16.67 -2.49 -4.96
C SER A 147 15.19 -2.38 -4.61
N SER A 148 14.72 -1.26 -4.06
CA SER A 148 13.29 -1.08 -3.74
C SER A 148 12.36 -1.20 -4.93
N GLY A 149 12.85 -0.95 -6.15
CA GLY A 149 12.10 -1.15 -7.39
C GLY A 149 12.04 -2.62 -7.86
N GLN A 150 12.86 -3.51 -7.28
CA GLN A 150 12.93 -4.91 -7.67
C GLN A 150 11.89 -5.74 -6.91
N LEU A 151 11.07 -6.50 -7.64
CA LEU A 151 10.02 -7.32 -7.02
C LEU A 151 10.57 -8.26 -5.95
N GLN A 152 11.71 -8.92 -6.19
CA GLN A 152 12.29 -9.85 -5.22
C GLN A 152 12.57 -9.16 -3.88
N PHE A 153 13.13 -7.96 -3.92
CA PHE A 153 13.41 -7.19 -2.72
C PHE A 153 12.11 -6.78 -2.02
N GLN A 154 11.10 -6.35 -2.78
CA GLN A 154 9.78 -6.04 -2.22
C GLN A 154 9.14 -7.26 -1.56
N ILE A 155 9.16 -8.43 -2.19
CA ILE A 155 8.61 -9.66 -1.61
C ILE A 155 9.33 -9.99 -0.30
N SER A 156 10.67 -10.02 -0.32
CA SER A 156 11.48 -10.39 0.85
C SER A 156 11.34 -9.43 2.03
N ASN A 157 11.04 -8.15 1.81
CA ASN A 157 11.02 -7.14 2.88
C ASN A 157 9.63 -6.61 3.20
N ALA A 158 8.69 -6.65 2.25
CA ALA A 158 7.45 -5.89 2.34
C ALA A 158 6.17 -6.75 2.28
N TYR A 159 6.19 -7.90 1.61
CA TYR A 159 5.01 -8.73 1.46
C TYR A 159 4.67 -9.45 2.78
N PRO A 160 3.41 -9.89 2.98
CA PRO A 160 3.04 -10.71 4.12
C PRO A 160 3.91 -11.96 4.24
N TYR A 161 4.32 -12.27 5.47
CA TYR A 161 5.22 -13.40 5.76
C TYR A 161 4.78 -14.74 5.12
N PRO A 162 3.49 -15.14 5.15
CA PRO A 162 3.04 -16.38 4.50
C PRO A 162 3.35 -16.48 3.00
N ILE A 163 3.41 -15.35 2.30
CA ILE A 163 3.76 -15.28 0.88
C ILE A 163 5.27 -15.21 0.72
N ALA A 164 5.90 -14.26 1.42
CA ALA A 164 7.32 -13.94 1.27
C ALA A 164 8.22 -15.12 1.60
N TYR A 165 7.92 -15.85 2.68
CA TYR A 165 8.67 -17.03 3.09
C TYR A 165 8.66 -18.14 2.02
N GLY A 166 7.49 -18.41 1.42
CA GLY A 166 7.37 -19.40 0.35
C GLY A 166 8.17 -19.01 -0.89
N TYR A 167 8.13 -17.72 -1.27
CA TYR A 167 8.90 -17.21 -2.40
C TYR A 167 10.42 -17.26 -2.15
N ARG A 168 10.87 -17.01 -0.92
CA ARG A 168 12.28 -17.18 -0.54
C ARG A 168 12.75 -18.62 -0.73
N LEU A 169 11.93 -19.60 -0.35
CA LEU A 169 12.24 -21.02 -0.55
C LEU A 169 12.35 -21.37 -2.02
N LEU A 170 11.45 -20.87 -2.87
CA LEU A 170 11.51 -21.04 -4.32
C LEU A 170 12.88 -20.64 -4.89
N ASN A 171 13.45 -19.53 -4.43
CA ASN A 171 14.74 -19.03 -4.91
C ASN A 171 15.94 -19.90 -4.51
N SER A 172 15.78 -20.86 -3.59
CA SER A 172 16.84 -21.77 -3.18
C SER A 172 16.99 -23.00 -4.11
N TYR A 173 16.00 -23.26 -4.98
CA TYR A 173 16.03 -24.41 -5.87
C TYR A 173 16.76 -24.11 -7.19
N ALA A 174 17.87 -24.82 -7.43
CA ALA A 174 18.66 -24.70 -8.65
C ALA A 174 18.16 -25.59 -9.82
N GLY A 175 17.57 -26.74 -9.50
CA GLY A 175 17.09 -27.70 -10.48
C GLY A 175 15.75 -27.27 -11.11
N PRO A 176 15.57 -27.41 -12.44
CA PRO A 176 14.38 -26.91 -13.13
C PRO A 176 13.11 -27.66 -12.73
N TRP A 177 13.23 -28.94 -12.38
CA TRP A 177 12.09 -29.75 -11.94
C TRP A 177 11.64 -29.37 -10.53
N GLU A 178 12.56 -29.33 -9.56
CA GLU A 178 12.26 -28.95 -8.19
C GLU A 178 11.73 -27.52 -8.12
N ARG A 179 12.34 -26.62 -8.89
CA ARG A 179 11.87 -25.24 -9.04
C ARG A 179 10.45 -25.20 -9.59
N TYR A 180 10.14 -25.97 -10.63
CA TYR A 180 8.79 -26.02 -11.20
C TYR A 180 7.75 -26.50 -10.19
N LEU A 181 8.05 -27.57 -9.45
CA LEU A 181 7.17 -28.06 -8.38
C LEU A 181 6.93 -26.99 -7.32
N GLU A 182 7.99 -26.31 -6.88
CA GLU A 182 7.88 -25.28 -5.85
C GLU A 182 7.15 -24.03 -6.36
N GLN A 183 7.31 -23.63 -7.64
CA GLN A 183 6.54 -22.53 -8.24
C GLN A 183 5.04 -22.77 -8.14
N LEU A 184 4.58 -23.99 -8.47
CA LEU A 184 3.17 -24.35 -8.38
C LEU A 184 2.69 -24.40 -6.92
N ARG A 185 3.54 -24.83 -5.99
CA ARG A 185 3.24 -24.82 -4.55
C ARG A 185 3.12 -23.40 -4.00
N VAL A 186 4.03 -22.50 -4.38
CA VAL A 186 3.97 -21.08 -3.99
C VAL A 186 2.72 -20.42 -4.56
N ALA A 187 2.35 -20.73 -5.80
CA ALA A 187 1.11 -20.24 -6.40
C ALA A 187 -0.15 -20.75 -5.65
N GLU A 188 -0.14 -22.01 -5.21
CA GLU A 188 -1.22 -22.58 -4.38
C GLU A 188 -1.30 -21.92 -3.00
N ASN A 189 -0.16 -21.74 -2.32
CA ASN A 189 -0.08 -21.04 -1.04
C ASN A 189 -0.54 -19.58 -1.14
N MET A 190 -0.19 -18.90 -2.24
CA MET A 190 -0.65 -17.54 -2.54
C MET A 190 -2.18 -17.50 -2.61
N LEU A 191 -2.83 -18.41 -3.34
CA LEU A 191 -4.29 -18.45 -3.39
C LEU A 191 -4.92 -18.85 -2.06
N ALA A 192 -4.33 -19.79 -1.32
CA ALA A 192 -4.82 -20.18 0.00
C ALA A 192 -4.80 -18.99 0.98
N PHE A 193 -3.73 -18.20 0.94
CA PHE A 193 -3.60 -16.98 1.71
C PHE A 193 -4.64 -15.93 1.31
N LEU A 194 -4.80 -15.65 0.00
CA LEU A 194 -5.81 -14.71 -0.49
C LEU A 194 -7.24 -15.16 -0.15
N ALA A 195 -7.54 -16.45 -0.27
CA ALA A 195 -8.82 -17.00 0.14
C ALA A 195 -9.07 -16.82 1.64
N SER A 196 -8.03 -17.04 2.47
CA SER A 196 -8.10 -16.81 3.92
C SER A 196 -8.34 -15.34 4.25
N LEU A 197 -7.68 -14.42 3.56
CA LEU A 197 -7.94 -12.98 3.67
C LEU A 197 -9.37 -12.65 3.26
N SER A 198 -9.83 -13.14 2.13
CA SER A 198 -11.20 -12.91 1.65
C SER A 198 -12.25 -13.41 2.64
N LEU A 199 -12.08 -14.60 3.21
CA LEU A 199 -12.96 -15.12 4.24
C LEU A 199 -12.91 -14.32 5.55
N SER A 200 -11.77 -13.73 5.89
CA SER A 200 -11.64 -12.89 7.09
C SER A 200 -12.34 -11.53 6.98
N ILE A 201 -12.55 -11.05 5.75
CA ILE A 201 -13.22 -9.79 5.43
C ILE A 201 -14.73 -10.00 5.27
N LEU A 202 -15.14 -11.17 4.79
CA LEU A 202 -16.54 -11.49 4.52
C LEU A 202 -17.35 -11.53 5.83
N GLN A 203 -18.39 -10.69 5.88
CA GLN A 203 -19.30 -10.63 7.03
C GLN A 203 -20.16 -11.89 7.10
N LYS A 204 -20.56 -12.27 8.32
CA LYS A 204 -21.31 -13.51 8.56
C LYS A 204 -22.65 -13.51 7.83
N GLU A 205 -23.28 -12.34 7.75
CA GLU A 205 -24.56 -12.11 7.09
C GLU A 205 -24.48 -12.34 5.57
N ASP A 206 -23.30 -12.14 4.99
CA ASP A 206 -23.07 -12.25 3.55
C ASP A 206 -22.54 -13.62 3.11
N LEU A 207 -22.30 -14.55 4.04
CA LEU A 207 -21.86 -15.92 3.72
C LEU A 207 -22.84 -16.63 2.78
N ALA A 208 -24.13 -16.45 3.02
CA ALA A 208 -25.19 -17.01 2.19
C ALA A 208 -25.19 -16.35 0.79
N ALA A 209 -24.99 -15.04 0.71
CA ALA A 209 -24.92 -14.29 -0.55
C ALA A 209 -23.70 -14.69 -1.38
N ALA A 210 -22.55 -14.92 -0.74
CA ALA A 210 -21.35 -15.46 -1.39
C ALA A 210 -21.52 -16.93 -1.82
N GLY A 211 -22.54 -17.64 -1.33
CA GLY A 211 -22.74 -19.06 -1.59
C GLY A 211 -21.57 -19.92 -1.10
N ILE A 212 -20.93 -19.51 0.01
CA ILE A 212 -19.80 -20.23 0.61
C ILE A 212 -20.31 -21.05 1.79
N ASP A 213 -20.15 -22.36 1.68
CA ASP A 213 -20.36 -23.29 2.78
C ASP A 213 -19.01 -23.59 3.42
N ILE A 214 -18.73 -22.93 4.55
CA ILE A 214 -17.46 -23.08 5.27
C ILE A 214 -17.30 -24.54 5.74
N GLY A 215 -18.37 -25.18 6.23
CA GLY A 215 -18.31 -26.58 6.69
C GLY A 215 -17.82 -27.51 5.58
N LYS A 216 -18.46 -27.44 4.41
CA LYS A 216 -18.06 -28.23 3.24
C LYS A 216 -16.67 -27.91 2.71
N LEU A 217 -16.23 -26.65 2.84
CA LEU A 217 -14.88 -26.28 2.43
C LEU A 217 -13.82 -27.03 3.25
N TRP A 218 -14.07 -27.30 4.54
CA TRP A 218 -13.12 -27.94 5.45
C TRP A 218 -13.32 -29.45 5.64
N GLU A 219 -14.45 -30.01 5.18
CA GLU A 219 -14.73 -31.45 5.26
C GLU A 219 -13.78 -32.33 4.40
N GLY A 220 -12.99 -31.73 3.50
CA GLY A 220 -11.99 -32.41 2.70
C GLY A 220 -10.76 -31.56 2.41
N GLY A 221 -9.75 -32.15 1.77
CA GLY A 221 -8.58 -31.41 1.30
C GLY A 221 -8.99 -30.32 0.30
N VAL A 222 -8.59 -29.07 0.55
CA VAL A 222 -8.89 -27.95 -0.34
C VAL A 222 -7.92 -27.94 -1.51
N ALA A 223 -8.41 -28.28 -2.70
CA ALA A 223 -7.61 -28.27 -3.91
C ALA A 223 -7.28 -26.85 -4.39
N PHE A 224 -6.20 -26.70 -5.15
CA PHE A 224 -5.76 -25.43 -5.75
C PHE A 224 -6.89 -24.60 -6.40
N GLY A 225 -7.72 -25.23 -7.24
CA GLY A 225 -8.86 -24.56 -7.90
C GLY A 225 -10.03 -24.21 -6.97
N SER A 226 -10.09 -24.78 -5.77
CA SER A 226 -11.09 -24.43 -4.75
C SER A 226 -10.75 -23.09 -4.09
N TRP A 227 -9.46 -22.79 -3.86
CA TRP A 227 -9.04 -21.49 -3.35
C TRP A 227 -9.43 -20.34 -4.27
N LYS A 228 -9.22 -20.49 -5.58
CA LYS A 228 -9.69 -19.54 -6.60
C LYS A 228 -11.19 -19.26 -6.47
N ARG A 229 -12.00 -20.33 -6.38
CA ARG A 229 -13.46 -20.22 -6.27
C ARG A 229 -13.92 -19.49 -5.01
N VAL A 230 -13.22 -19.65 -3.89
CA VAL A 230 -13.51 -18.90 -2.66
C VAL A 230 -13.28 -17.41 -2.89
N ILE A 231 -12.15 -17.03 -3.48
CA ILE A 231 -11.82 -15.62 -3.76
C ILE A 231 -12.83 -15.02 -4.73
N GLU A 232 -13.20 -15.72 -5.82
CA GLU A 232 -14.21 -15.27 -6.79
C GLU A 232 -15.57 -14.98 -6.12
N LYS A 233 -16.04 -15.90 -5.28
CA LYS A 233 -17.30 -15.77 -4.56
C LYS A 233 -17.30 -14.59 -3.59
N CYS A 234 -16.21 -14.41 -2.84
CA CYS A 234 -16.06 -13.26 -1.96
C CYS A 234 -15.99 -11.94 -2.74
N ALA A 235 -15.23 -11.90 -3.86
CA ALA A 235 -15.06 -10.70 -4.67
C ALA A 235 -16.40 -10.17 -5.22
N GLY A 236 -17.32 -11.06 -5.63
CA GLY A 236 -18.66 -10.67 -6.07
C GLY A 236 -19.51 -9.99 -4.98
N VAL A 237 -19.22 -10.23 -3.70
CA VAL A 237 -19.88 -9.55 -2.56
C VAL A 237 -19.15 -8.25 -2.21
N PHE A 238 -17.83 -8.20 -2.34
CA PHE A 238 -17.01 -7.04 -1.96
C PHE A 238 -17.36 -5.76 -2.71
N GLU A 239 -17.99 -5.84 -3.89
CA GLU A 239 -18.54 -4.67 -4.58
C GLU A 239 -19.54 -3.88 -3.71
N SER A 240 -20.22 -4.55 -2.77
CA SER A 240 -21.14 -3.91 -1.83
C SER A 240 -20.46 -3.26 -0.63
N TYR A 241 -19.18 -3.59 -0.36
CA TYR A 241 -18.44 -3.13 0.82
C TYR A 241 -17.84 -1.75 0.59
N ARG A 242 -18.71 -0.73 0.63
CA ARG A 242 -18.30 0.67 0.52
C ARG A 242 -17.26 1.02 1.58
N ASN A 243 -16.18 1.66 1.16
CA ASN A 243 -15.08 2.13 2.03
C ASN A 243 -14.27 1.01 2.71
N HIS A 244 -14.17 -0.18 2.12
CA HIS A 244 -13.25 -1.22 2.59
C HIS A 244 -12.06 -1.37 1.62
N PRO A 245 -10.90 -0.74 1.90
CA PRO A 245 -9.80 -0.66 0.93
C PRO A 245 -9.26 -2.03 0.53
N LEU A 246 -9.08 -2.95 1.47
CA LEU A 246 -8.62 -4.31 1.16
C LEU A 246 -9.63 -5.14 0.36
N ALA A 247 -10.94 -5.01 0.63
CA ALA A 247 -11.99 -5.71 -0.12
C ALA A 247 -12.04 -5.21 -1.56
N SER A 248 -11.93 -3.89 -1.75
CA SER A 248 -11.86 -3.25 -3.06
C SER A 248 -10.61 -3.68 -3.84
N ALA A 249 -9.45 -3.76 -3.18
CA ALA A 249 -8.21 -4.23 -3.79
C ALA A 249 -8.31 -5.72 -4.22
N LEU A 250 -8.87 -6.58 -3.36
CA LEU A 250 -9.11 -7.99 -3.69
C LEU A 250 -10.11 -8.17 -4.84
N ALA A 251 -11.18 -7.38 -4.88
CA ALA A 251 -12.12 -7.38 -6.01
C ALA A 251 -11.45 -6.90 -7.30
N GLY A 252 -10.59 -5.89 -7.21
CA GLY A 252 -9.82 -5.33 -8.32
C GLY A 252 -8.82 -6.29 -8.98
N LEU A 253 -8.50 -7.43 -8.34
CA LEU A 253 -7.72 -8.49 -8.98
C LEU A 253 -8.44 -9.14 -10.15
N ASP A 254 -9.77 -9.03 -10.23
CA ASP A 254 -10.60 -9.63 -11.30
C ASP A 254 -10.24 -11.11 -11.54
N ILE A 255 -10.16 -11.88 -10.45
CA ILE A 255 -9.69 -13.27 -10.48
C ILE A 255 -10.61 -14.19 -11.33
N ALA A 256 -11.86 -13.78 -11.55
CA ALA A 256 -12.81 -14.47 -12.42
C ALA A 256 -12.44 -14.33 -13.91
N SER A 257 -11.68 -13.30 -14.30
CA SER A 257 -11.27 -13.08 -15.67
C SER A 257 -10.34 -14.17 -16.18
N GLY A 258 -10.86 -15.00 -17.08
CA GLY A 258 -10.10 -16.11 -17.64
C GLY A 258 -9.14 -15.75 -18.78
N LYS A 259 -9.18 -14.51 -19.28
CA LYS A 259 -8.55 -14.15 -20.57
C LYS A 259 -7.35 -13.21 -20.45
N ARG A 260 -7.27 -12.37 -19.42
CA ARG A 260 -6.16 -11.42 -19.21
C ARG A 260 -5.90 -11.19 -17.72
N GLY A 261 -4.75 -10.59 -17.42
CA GLY A 261 -4.40 -10.15 -16.07
C GLY A 261 -4.23 -11.30 -15.08
N PHE A 262 -4.42 -10.99 -13.79
CA PHE A 262 -4.20 -11.88 -12.68
C PHE A 262 -5.00 -13.20 -12.80
N GLY A 263 -6.29 -13.14 -13.13
CA GLY A 263 -7.13 -14.32 -13.28
C GLY A 263 -6.65 -15.30 -14.37
N ALA A 264 -6.12 -14.79 -15.50
CA ALA A 264 -5.58 -15.63 -16.56
C ALA A 264 -4.27 -16.33 -16.16
N ASP A 265 -3.39 -15.63 -15.45
CA ASP A 265 -2.14 -16.21 -14.95
C ASP A 265 -2.41 -17.28 -13.89
N VAL A 266 -3.35 -17.02 -12.97
CA VAL A 266 -3.80 -18.01 -11.99
C VAL A 266 -4.40 -19.25 -12.66
N ASN A 267 -5.27 -19.10 -13.67
CA ASN A 267 -5.85 -20.24 -14.38
C ASN A 267 -4.80 -21.10 -15.09
N ALA A 268 -3.77 -20.47 -15.65
CA ALA A 268 -2.67 -21.19 -16.27
C ALA A 268 -1.85 -21.96 -15.23
N LEU A 269 -1.56 -21.38 -14.06
CA LEU A 269 -0.85 -22.06 -12.96
C LEU A 269 -1.67 -23.23 -12.38
N ILE A 270 -2.99 -23.07 -12.23
CA ILE A 270 -3.89 -24.17 -11.84
C ILE A 270 -3.89 -25.29 -12.89
N SER A 271 -3.95 -24.93 -14.18
CA SER A 271 -3.92 -25.90 -15.26
C SER A 271 -2.61 -26.68 -15.29
N ALA A 272 -1.48 -26.00 -15.06
CA ALA A 272 -0.17 -26.60 -14.91
C ALA A 272 -0.14 -27.62 -13.75
N ARG A 273 -0.62 -27.24 -12.56
CA ARG A 273 -0.74 -28.17 -11.42
C ARG A 273 -1.60 -29.38 -11.72
N ASN A 274 -2.74 -29.18 -12.37
CA ASN A 274 -3.64 -30.28 -12.71
C ASN A 274 -2.99 -31.23 -13.72
N ASN A 275 -2.28 -30.71 -14.73
CA ASN A 275 -1.56 -31.53 -15.70
C ASN A 275 -0.47 -32.38 -15.02
N LEU A 276 0.29 -31.77 -14.11
CA LEU A 276 1.29 -32.46 -13.30
C LEU A 276 0.65 -33.58 -12.45
N GLY A 277 -0.42 -33.28 -11.72
CA GLY A 277 -1.13 -34.24 -10.87
C GLY A 277 -1.77 -35.41 -11.63
N HIS A 278 -2.08 -35.21 -12.92
CA HIS A 278 -2.60 -36.25 -13.81
C HIS A 278 -1.53 -36.94 -14.67
N GLY A 279 -0.24 -36.65 -14.44
CA GLY A 279 0.87 -37.26 -15.19
C GLY A 279 0.89 -36.90 -16.69
N ARG A 280 0.31 -35.75 -17.07
CA ARG A 280 0.20 -35.31 -18.48
C ARG A 280 1.41 -34.51 -18.96
N GLU A 281 2.43 -34.36 -18.13
CA GLU A 281 3.62 -33.59 -18.47
C GLU A 281 4.69 -34.41 -19.16
N ALA A 282 5.38 -33.77 -20.11
CA ALA A 282 6.55 -34.35 -20.75
C ALA A 282 7.77 -34.22 -19.82
N PHE A 283 8.33 -35.35 -19.41
CA PHE A 283 9.50 -35.41 -18.52
C PHE A 283 10.83 -35.07 -19.20
N ALA A 284 10.82 -34.62 -20.45
CA ALA A 284 12.03 -34.17 -21.13
C ALA A 284 12.54 -32.88 -20.48
N GLU A 285 13.84 -32.81 -20.20
CA GLU A 285 14.46 -31.68 -19.48
C GLU A 285 14.17 -30.33 -20.13
N VAL A 286 14.19 -30.26 -21.47
CA VAL A 286 13.87 -29.05 -22.24
C VAL A 286 12.42 -28.60 -22.01
N ALA A 287 11.48 -29.55 -21.94
CA ALA A 287 10.08 -29.25 -21.68
C ALA A 287 9.86 -28.75 -20.24
N ILE A 288 10.52 -29.37 -19.25
CA ILE A 288 10.47 -28.95 -17.85
C ILE A 288 11.05 -27.55 -17.67
N ARG A 289 12.22 -27.25 -18.27
CA ARG A 289 12.82 -25.91 -18.22
C ARG A 289 11.88 -24.84 -18.78
N ARG A 290 11.25 -25.13 -19.92
CA ARG A 290 10.25 -24.25 -20.52
C ARG A 290 9.05 -24.04 -19.60
N ALA A 291 8.47 -25.11 -19.06
CA ALA A 291 7.34 -25.03 -18.13
C ALA A 291 7.69 -24.24 -16.86
N SER A 292 8.91 -24.42 -16.32
CA SER A 292 9.39 -23.67 -15.16
C SER A 292 9.55 -22.17 -15.45
N ASN A 293 10.07 -21.81 -16.62
CA ASN A 293 10.19 -20.40 -17.00
C ASN A 293 8.81 -19.76 -17.19
N GLU A 294 7.90 -20.44 -17.91
CA GLU A 294 6.53 -19.96 -18.11
C GLU A 294 5.77 -19.82 -16.77
N ALA A 295 5.92 -20.77 -15.85
CA ALA A 295 5.34 -20.68 -14.52
C ALA A 295 5.96 -19.54 -13.69
N GLN A 296 7.27 -19.32 -13.79
CA GLN A 296 7.95 -18.20 -13.12
C GLN A 296 7.39 -16.86 -13.58
N GLU A 297 7.25 -16.64 -14.88
CA GLU A 297 6.76 -15.37 -15.44
C GLU A 297 5.33 -15.08 -14.97
N ARG A 298 4.46 -16.10 -14.97
CA ARG A 298 3.10 -15.98 -14.47
C ARG A 298 3.06 -15.68 -12.99
N LEU A 299 3.85 -16.40 -12.20
CA LEU A 299 3.96 -16.18 -10.77
C LEU A 299 4.49 -14.76 -10.47
N HIS A 300 5.47 -14.28 -11.23
CA HIS A 300 6.00 -12.91 -11.11
C HIS A 300 4.89 -11.87 -11.29
N ARG A 301 4.12 -11.96 -12.38
CA ARG A 301 2.98 -11.04 -12.64
C ARG A 301 1.89 -11.15 -11.58
N CYS A 302 1.61 -12.36 -11.08
CA CYS A 302 0.70 -12.53 -9.95
C CYS A 302 1.21 -11.78 -8.72
N MET A 303 2.51 -11.91 -8.39
CA MET A 303 3.08 -11.25 -7.22
C MET A 303 3.10 -9.72 -7.37
N GLU A 304 3.38 -9.18 -8.55
CA GLU A 304 3.24 -7.73 -8.84
C GLU A 304 1.82 -7.23 -8.58
N ALA A 305 0.81 -7.97 -9.05
CA ALA A 305 -0.60 -7.62 -8.81
C ALA A 305 -0.97 -7.64 -7.31
N LEU A 306 -0.20 -8.34 -6.47
CA LEU A 306 -0.39 -8.41 -5.03
C LEU A 306 0.38 -7.35 -4.23
N ALA A 307 1.05 -6.40 -4.89
CA ALA A 307 1.80 -5.33 -4.22
C ALA A 307 0.93 -4.49 -3.27
N PHE A 308 -0.38 -4.41 -3.50
CA PHE A 308 -1.30 -3.71 -2.59
C PHE A 308 -1.30 -4.28 -1.18
N LEU A 309 -0.93 -5.56 -0.97
CA LEU A 309 -0.84 -6.18 0.35
C LEU A 309 0.19 -5.52 1.26
N ILE A 310 1.18 -4.81 0.70
CA ILE A 310 2.18 -4.05 1.47
C ILE A 310 1.49 -2.98 2.34
N ALA A 311 0.37 -2.43 1.88
CA ALA A 311 -0.39 -1.40 2.59
C ALA A 311 -1.26 -1.97 3.73
N PHE A 312 -1.34 -3.29 3.90
CA PHE A 312 -2.22 -3.95 4.86
C PHE A 312 -1.43 -4.88 5.79
N PRO A 313 -0.60 -4.34 6.70
CA PRO A 313 0.24 -5.15 7.57
C PRO A 313 -0.60 -6.05 8.49
N ILE A 314 -0.08 -7.25 8.72
CA ILE A 314 -0.70 -8.25 9.59
C ILE A 314 0.08 -8.28 10.90
N TYR A 315 -0.64 -8.16 12.00
CA TYR A 315 -0.08 -8.14 13.33
C TYR A 315 -0.64 -9.28 14.18
N GLN A 316 0.18 -9.88 15.03
CA GLN A 316 -0.26 -10.78 16.09
C GLN A 316 -0.11 -10.10 17.45
N VAL A 317 -1.20 -9.98 18.19
CA VAL A 317 -1.18 -9.41 19.54
C VAL A 317 -0.45 -10.35 20.49
N GLN A 318 0.62 -9.89 21.12
CA GLN A 318 1.34 -10.60 22.18
C GLN A 318 0.86 -10.14 23.56
N ASP A 319 0.72 -8.82 23.73
CA ASP A 319 0.31 -8.22 24.98
C ASP A 319 -0.43 -6.90 24.78
N MET A 320 -1.02 -6.39 25.85
CA MET A 320 -1.74 -5.12 25.85
C MET A 320 -1.52 -4.39 27.18
N ASP A 321 -1.18 -3.12 27.08
CA ASP A 321 -1.07 -2.22 28.22
C ASP A 321 -2.02 -1.03 28.03
N LEU A 322 -2.50 -0.44 29.14
CA LEU A 322 -3.20 0.84 29.10
C LEU A 322 -2.17 1.94 28.84
N ASN A 323 -2.46 2.79 27.86
CA ASN A 323 -1.67 3.98 27.60
C ASN A 323 -1.84 4.97 28.76
N ASP A 324 -0.91 5.91 28.92
CA ASP A 324 -0.87 6.91 29.99
C ASP A 324 -2.13 7.79 30.05
N ASP A 325 -2.85 7.92 28.93
CA ASP A 325 -4.14 8.62 28.84
C ASP A 325 -5.33 7.83 29.41
N GLY A 326 -5.16 6.53 29.66
CA GLY A 326 -6.20 5.61 30.16
C GLY A 326 -7.36 5.37 29.18
N ILE A 327 -7.29 5.94 27.97
CA ILE A 327 -8.35 5.89 26.95
C ILE A 327 -7.97 4.91 25.84
N ARG A 328 -6.67 4.81 25.54
CA ARG A 328 -6.13 3.94 24.49
C ARG A 328 -5.34 2.78 25.07
N LEU A 329 -5.17 1.74 24.26
CA LEU A 329 -4.40 0.55 24.60
C LEU A 329 -3.19 0.47 23.67
N ASP A 330 -2.04 0.24 24.26
CA ASP A 330 -0.81 -0.04 23.54
C ASP A 330 -0.73 -1.56 23.35
N LEU A 331 -0.95 -1.99 22.11
CA LEU A 331 -0.86 -3.40 21.74
C LEU A 331 0.59 -3.73 21.38
N LYS A 332 1.22 -4.61 22.14
CA LYS A 332 2.52 -5.20 21.77
C LYS A 332 2.27 -6.31 20.76
N CYS A 333 2.79 -6.15 19.56
CA CYS A 333 2.46 -6.98 18.41
C CYS A 333 3.71 -7.55 17.72
N LEU A 334 3.56 -8.72 17.09
CA LEU A 334 4.50 -9.22 16.08
C LEU A 334 3.99 -8.87 14.69
N LEU A 335 4.82 -8.23 13.87
CA LEU A 335 4.50 -7.90 12.48
C LEU A 335 4.86 -9.06 11.54
N TYR A 336 3.87 -9.58 10.82
CA TYR A 336 3.99 -10.68 9.85
C TYR A 336 4.36 -10.15 8.46
N ARG A 337 5.58 -9.65 8.33
CA ARG A 337 6.10 -9.02 7.11
C ARG A 337 7.46 -9.58 6.71
N GLY A 338 7.73 -9.64 5.41
CA GLY A 338 8.99 -10.10 4.85
C GLY A 338 9.18 -11.61 4.99
N ASP A 339 10.35 -12.11 4.60
CA ASP A 339 10.64 -13.55 4.56
C ASP A 339 11.42 -14.09 5.77
N HIS A 340 11.73 -13.22 6.74
CA HIS A 340 12.56 -13.53 7.89
C HIS A 340 11.74 -14.15 9.04
N PRO A 341 12.20 -15.25 9.67
CA PRO A 341 11.45 -15.93 10.73
C PRO A 341 11.42 -15.16 12.06
N GLY A 342 12.39 -14.25 12.27
CA GLY A 342 12.38 -13.32 13.40
C GLY A 342 11.46 -12.14 13.11
N LEU A 343 10.20 -12.24 13.56
CA LEU A 343 9.19 -11.20 13.35
C LEU A 343 9.51 -9.95 14.18
N GLU A 344 9.33 -8.80 13.56
CA GLU A 344 9.54 -7.49 14.20
C GLU A 344 8.49 -7.25 15.29
N GLN A 345 8.93 -6.72 16.44
CA GLN A 345 8.03 -6.27 17.50
C GLN A 345 7.63 -4.80 17.26
N ARG A 346 6.33 -4.53 17.30
CA ARG A 346 5.76 -3.20 17.12
C ARG A 346 4.74 -2.90 18.22
N ILE A 347 4.65 -1.63 18.60
CA ILE A 347 3.55 -1.13 19.43
C ILE A 347 2.53 -0.51 18.48
N VAL A 348 1.27 -0.94 18.59
CA VAL A 348 0.15 -0.40 17.82
C VAL A 348 -0.87 0.16 18.79
N VAL A 349 -1.24 1.43 18.60
CA VAL A 349 -2.22 2.09 19.46
C VAL A 349 -3.63 1.72 19.01
N SER A 350 -4.46 1.36 19.97
CA SER A 350 -5.79 0.81 19.76
C SER A 350 -6.84 1.47 20.66
N PRO A 351 -8.05 1.77 20.16
CA PRO A 351 -9.18 2.15 21.00
C PRO A 351 -9.87 0.96 21.69
N ARG A 352 -9.49 -0.29 21.40
CA ARG A 352 -10.19 -1.50 21.85
C ARG A 352 -9.26 -2.62 22.30
N ALA A 353 -9.66 -3.33 23.35
CA ALA A 353 -8.93 -4.50 23.79
C ALA A 353 -9.03 -5.62 22.75
N GLU A 354 -7.88 -6.12 22.34
CA GLU A 354 -7.77 -7.24 21.42
C GLU A 354 -7.46 -8.54 22.17
N LYS A 355 -7.68 -9.69 21.55
CA LYS A 355 -7.34 -10.97 22.20
C LYS A 355 -5.88 -11.31 21.90
N LYS A 356 -5.13 -11.69 22.94
CA LYS A 356 -3.77 -12.25 22.79
C LYS A 356 -3.77 -13.41 21.80
N ASN A 357 -2.68 -13.55 21.07
CA ASN A 357 -2.42 -14.55 20.03
C ASN A 357 -3.38 -14.49 18.83
N ARG A 358 -4.16 -13.42 18.66
CA ARG A 358 -4.94 -13.20 17.45
C ARG A 358 -4.20 -12.35 16.43
N LEU A 359 -4.44 -12.71 15.17
CA LEU A 359 -4.02 -11.91 14.03
C LEU A 359 -5.04 -10.82 13.75
N PHE A 360 -4.57 -9.65 13.34
CA PHE A 360 -5.38 -8.58 12.79
C PHE A 360 -4.69 -7.97 11.59
N ILE A 361 -5.49 -7.44 10.67
CA ILE A 361 -5.04 -6.73 9.48
C ILE A 361 -5.30 -5.26 9.73
N ASP A 362 -4.27 -4.42 9.59
CA ASP A 362 -4.47 -2.98 9.59
C ASP A 362 -5.03 -2.54 8.23
N LEU A 363 -6.12 -1.78 8.26
CA LEU A 363 -6.82 -1.32 7.06
C LEU A 363 -6.55 0.15 6.72
N GLY A 364 -5.77 0.86 7.53
CA GLY A 364 -5.49 2.29 7.34
C GLY A 364 -6.71 3.16 7.66
N GLY A 365 -6.61 3.95 8.73
CA GLY A 365 -7.60 4.95 9.12
C GLY A 365 -7.36 5.43 10.55
N ALA A 366 -7.64 6.71 10.82
CA ALA A 366 -7.42 7.42 12.10
C ALA A 366 -8.09 6.79 13.36
N THR A 367 -8.70 5.62 13.22
CA THR A 367 -9.06 4.73 14.33
C THR A 367 -8.74 3.30 13.89
N GLY A 368 -7.52 2.85 14.17
CA GLY A 368 -7.14 1.47 14.01
C GLY A 368 -8.18 0.53 14.65
N LEU A 369 -8.39 -0.60 13.97
CA LEU A 369 -9.14 -1.78 14.39
C LEU A 369 -10.62 -1.85 14.01
N ARG A 370 -10.86 -2.53 12.89
CA ARG A 370 -12.01 -3.41 12.76
C ARG A 370 -11.55 -4.87 12.83
N GLN A 371 -11.55 -5.43 14.04
CA GLN A 371 -11.60 -6.88 14.20
C GLN A 371 -13.00 -7.35 13.80
N GLN A 372 -13.14 -8.02 12.65
CA GLN A 372 -14.35 -8.82 12.39
C GLN A 372 -14.24 -10.10 13.23
N ARG A 373 -15.13 -10.24 14.22
CA ARG A 373 -15.28 -11.51 14.96
C ARG A 373 -16.35 -12.36 14.29
N PRO A 374 -16.09 -13.64 13.97
CA PRO A 374 -17.15 -14.62 13.85
C PRO A 374 -17.70 -14.92 15.26
N LYS A 375 -19.02 -14.80 15.41
CA LYS A 375 -19.76 -15.40 16.54
C LYS A 375 -20.02 -16.86 16.26
#